data_AF-A0A497EVZ0-F1
#
_entry.id   AF-A0A497EVZ0-F1
#
_cell.length_a   1.000
_cell.length_b   1.000
_cell.length_c   1.000
_cell.angle_alpha   90.00
_cell.angle_beta   90.00
_cell.angle_gamma   90.00
#
_symmetry.space_group_name_H-M   'P 1'
#
loop_
_entity.id
_entity.type
_entity.pdbx_description
1 polymer ?
#
loop_
_entity_poly.entity_id
_entity_poly.type
_entity_poly.pdbx_seq_one_letter_code
_entity_poly.pdbx_strand_id
1 'polypeptide(L)'
;MSEIERLKLEAQIFELEQIIRILQNRLFKLKKAIGKFDFKIYEFKFDPAININDKLMKWLCNKILDKYKVDHNIIYKIKFISGSNLVEGIRLQVPLNKHEELNEIRNCVNWVLRKAKENSRRDFGND
;
A
#
# COMPACT_ATOMS: atom_id res chain seq x y z
N MET A 1 -13.61 32.36 45.97
CA MET A 1 -13.44 30.94 45.62
C MET A 1 -12.36 30.39 46.52
N SER A 2 -12.64 29.33 47.26
CA SER A 2 -11.67 28.74 48.18
C SER A 2 -10.62 27.93 47.43
N GLU A 3 -9.43 27.81 48.01
CA GLU A 3 -8.34 27.02 47.44
C GLU A 3 -8.72 25.53 47.29
N ILE A 4 -9.57 25.02 48.18
CA ILE A 4 -10.13 23.67 48.11
C ILE A 4 -11.07 23.52 46.90
N GLU A 5 -11.92 24.51 46.61
CA GLU A 5 -12.77 24.48 45.43
C GLU A 5 -11.95 24.52 44.15
N ARG A 6 -10.88 25.31 44.12
CA ARG A 6 -9.96 25.37 42.99
C ARG A 6 -9.29 24.01 42.74
N LEU A 7 -8.76 23.36 43.78
CA LEU A 7 -8.14 22.04 43.65
C LEU A 7 -9.13 20.96 43.19
N LYS A 8 -10.38 21.02 43.65
CA LYS A 8 -11.44 20.11 43.16
C LYS A 8 -11.73 20.30 41.68
N LEU A 9 -11.78 21.55 41.22
CA LEU A 9 -11.99 21.86 39.80
C LEU A 9 -10.79 21.44 38.94
N GLU A 10 -9.56 21.67 39.41
CA GLU A 10 -8.34 21.24 38.72
C GLU A 10 -8.27 19.71 38.59
N ALA A 11 -8.65 18.97 39.63
CA ALA A 11 -8.75 17.51 39.57
C ALA A 11 -9.79 17.03 38.55
N GLN A 12 -10.98 17.65 38.54
CA GLN A 12 -12.03 17.32 37.57
C GLN A 12 -11.61 17.63 36.12
N ILE A 13 -10.93 18.76 35.90
CA ILE A 13 -10.38 19.11 34.58
C ILE A 13 -9.38 18.05 34.13
N PHE A 14 -8.45 17.65 35.00
CA PHE A 14 -7.45 16.64 34.68
C PHE A 14 -8.08 15.29 34.32
N GLU A 15 -9.10 14.84 35.07
CA GLU A 15 -9.83 13.61 34.76
C GLU A 15 -10.51 13.68 33.38
N LEU A 16 -11.17 14.80 33.08
CA LEU A 16 -11.82 15.03 31.79
C LEU A 16 -10.82 15.04 30.63
N GLU A 17 -9.64 15.63 30.80
CA GLU A 17 -8.57 15.60 29.80
C GLU A 17 -8.08 14.18 29.50
N GLN A 18 -7.94 13.33 30.52
CA GLN A 18 -7.58 11.92 30.31
C GLN A 18 -8.67 11.18 29.52
N ILE A 19 -9.95 11.43 29.84
CA ILE A 19 -11.08 10.84 29.10
C ILE A 19 -11.05 11.28 27.63
N ILE A 20 -10.86 12.57 27.36
CA ILE A 20 -10.74 13.10 25.99
C ILE A 20 -9.62 12.38 25.24
N ARG A 21 -8.45 12.21 25.84
CA ARG A 21 -7.32 11.53 25.22
C ARG A 21 -7.64 10.07 24.87
N ILE A 22 -8.32 9.35 25.76
CA ILE A 22 -8.76 7.96 25.52
C ILE A 22 -9.76 7.91 24.36
N LEU A 23 -10.73 8.82 24.33
CA LEU A 23 -11.73 8.90 23.26
C LEU A 23 -11.10 9.23 21.92
N GLN A 24 -10.16 10.17 21.86
CA GLN A 24 -9.40 10.51 20.65
C GLN A 24 -8.62 9.30 20.11
N ASN A 25 -7.95 8.56 20.98
CA ASN A 25 -7.23 7.34 20.59
C ASN A 25 -8.18 6.26 20.04
N ARG A 26 -9.35 6.10 20.67
CA ARG A 26 -10.36 5.15 20.20
C ARG A 26 -10.95 5.57 18.85
N LEU A 27 -11.26 6.86 18.69
CA LEU A 27 -11.74 7.43 17.42
C LEU A 27 -10.71 7.21 16.31
N PHE A 28 -9.43 7.46 16.57
CA PHE A 28 -8.35 7.20 15.62
C PHE A 28 -8.29 5.72 15.20
N LYS A 29 -8.36 4.79 16.16
CA LYS A 29 -8.39 3.35 15.87
C LYS A 29 -9.61 2.95 15.03
N LEU A 30 -10.78 3.50 15.33
CA LEU A 30 -12.02 3.25 14.59
C LEU A 30 -11.96 3.82 13.17
N LYS A 31 -11.50 5.06 12.98
CA LYS A 31 -11.25 5.63 11.64
C LYS A 31 -10.28 4.77 10.84
N LYS A 32 -9.20 4.30 11.47
CA LYS A 32 -8.23 3.38 10.85
C LYS A 32 -8.85 2.03 10.49
N ALA A 33 -9.79 1.53 11.30
CA ALA A 33 -10.49 0.27 11.04
C ALA A 33 -11.48 0.43 9.89
N ILE A 34 -12.29 1.50 9.87
CA ILE A 34 -13.19 1.84 8.76
C ILE A 34 -12.41 1.96 7.45
N GLY A 35 -11.29 2.68 7.46
CA GLY A 35 -10.41 2.77 6.30
C GLY A 35 -9.73 1.46 5.88
N LYS A 36 -9.90 0.34 6.59
CA LYS A 36 -9.52 -1.00 6.09
C LYS A 36 -10.65 -1.67 5.30
N PHE A 37 -11.91 -1.30 5.54
CA PHE A 37 -13.06 -1.84 4.82
C PHE A 37 -13.24 -1.20 3.45
N ASP A 38 -12.71 0.00 3.23
CA ASP A 38 -12.82 0.70 1.94
C ASP A 38 -11.85 0.19 0.87
N PHE A 39 -10.96 -0.74 1.22
CA PHE A 39 -9.91 -1.21 0.33
C PHE A 39 -9.81 -2.73 0.33
N LYS A 40 -9.41 -3.28 -0.81
CA LYS A 40 -9.07 -4.69 -0.97
C LYS A 40 -7.61 -4.84 -1.37
N ILE A 41 -6.95 -5.82 -0.77
CA ILE A 41 -5.56 -6.13 -1.06
C ILE A 41 -5.52 -7.15 -2.20
N TYR A 42 -4.71 -6.86 -3.21
CA TYR A 42 -4.43 -7.74 -4.33
C TYR A 42 -2.93 -8.01 -4.39
N GLU A 43 -2.54 -9.25 -4.71
CA GLU A 43 -1.14 -9.63 -4.88
C GLU A 43 -0.92 -10.20 -6.27
N PHE A 44 0.12 -9.72 -6.93
CA PHE A 44 0.60 -10.21 -8.21
C PHE A 44 1.99 -10.80 -8.01
N LYS A 45 2.14 -12.09 -8.28
CA LYS A 45 3.43 -12.79 -8.18
C LYS A 45 4.16 -12.77 -9.51
N PHE A 46 5.48 -12.60 -9.45
CA PHE A 46 6.36 -12.62 -10.62
C PHE A 46 7.15 -13.91 -10.62
N ASP A 47 6.94 -14.71 -11.67
CA ASP A 47 7.64 -15.96 -11.91
C ASP A 47 7.96 -16.08 -13.40
N PRO A 48 9.23 -15.91 -13.82
CA PRO A 48 10.40 -15.69 -12.97
C PRO A 48 10.40 -14.28 -12.32
N ALA A 49 11.14 -14.14 -11.22
CA ALA A 49 11.33 -12.85 -10.56
C ALA A 49 12.07 -11.85 -11.48
N ILE A 50 11.70 -10.57 -11.39
CA ILE A 50 12.18 -9.53 -12.32
C ILE A 50 13.11 -8.58 -11.57
N ASN A 51 14.25 -8.21 -12.16
CA ASN A 51 15.15 -7.24 -11.53
C ASN A 51 14.47 -5.86 -11.41
N ILE A 52 14.55 -5.20 -10.26
CA ILE A 52 13.99 -3.86 -10.05
C ILE A 52 14.56 -2.81 -11.03
N ASN A 53 15.79 -3.03 -11.50
CA ASN A 53 16.45 -2.15 -12.45
C ASN A 53 16.07 -2.40 -13.90
N ASP A 54 15.31 -3.46 -14.19
CA ASP A 54 14.81 -3.77 -15.53
C ASP A 54 13.96 -2.62 -16.06
N LYS A 55 14.10 -2.33 -17.37
CA LYS A 55 13.32 -1.30 -18.07
C LYS A 55 11.82 -1.54 -17.95
N LEU A 56 11.39 -2.81 -18.00
CA LEU A 56 9.99 -3.19 -17.86
C LEU A 56 9.47 -2.88 -16.46
N MET A 57 10.26 -3.17 -15.43
CA MET A 57 9.88 -2.92 -14.04
C MET A 57 9.83 -1.41 -13.74
N LYS A 58 10.84 -0.66 -14.21
CA LYS A 58 10.84 0.82 -14.11
C LYS A 58 9.66 1.44 -14.86
N TRP A 59 9.32 0.92 -16.04
CA TRP A 59 8.14 1.38 -16.78
C TRP A 59 6.86 1.09 -16.00
N LEU A 60 6.70 -0.12 -15.45
CA LEU A 60 5.52 -0.50 -14.67
C LEU A 60 5.35 0.39 -13.44
N CYS A 61 6.42 0.65 -12.69
CA CYS A 61 6.37 1.57 -11.55
C CYS A 61 6.02 2.99 -11.98
N ASN A 62 6.81 3.57 -12.89
CA ASN A 62 6.75 5.01 -13.16
C ASN A 62 5.54 5.41 -14.01
N LYS A 63 5.12 4.55 -14.95
CA LYS A 63 4.05 4.88 -15.92
C LYS A 63 2.69 4.38 -15.49
N ILE A 64 2.65 3.27 -14.74
CA ILE A 64 1.41 2.67 -14.28
C ILE A 64 1.27 2.94 -12.79
N LEU A 65 2.01 2.24 -11.93
CA LEU A 65 1.71 2.24 -10.49
C LEU A 65 1.76 3.63 -9.83
N ASP A 66 2.75 4.46 -10.16
CA ASP A 66 2.87 5.82 -9.60
C ASP A 66 1.75 6.74 -10.09
N LYS A 67 1.36 6.62 -11.36
CA LYS A 67 0.21 7.36 -11.91
C LYS A 67 -1.07 7.01 -11.16
N TYR A 68 -1.37 5.72 -11.01
CA TYR A 68 -2.60 5.26 -10.36
C TYR A 68 -2.61 5.50 -8.85
N LYS A 69 -1.42 5.61 -8.23
CA LYS A 69 -1.29 6.05 -6.84
C LYS A 69 -1.75 7.48 -6.64
N VAL A 70 -1.37 8.39 -7.54
CA VAL A 70 -1.74 9.82 -7.46
C VAL A 70 -3.20 10.02 -7.88
N ASP A 71 -3.59 9.48 -9.04
CA ASP A 71 -4.87 9.78 -9.67
C ASP A 71 -6.05 9.00 -9.05
N HIS A 72 -5.79 7.78 -8.54
CA HIS A 72 -6.84 6.84 -8.10
C HIS A 72 -6.68 6.34 -6.66
N ASN A 73 -5.72 6.89 -5.91
CA ASN A 73 -5.42 6.49 -4.52
C ASN A 73 -5.14 4.98 -4.35
N ILE A 74 -4.53 4.36 -5.37
CA ILE A 74 -4.11 2.95 -5.34
C ILE A 74 -2.70 2.87 -4.77
N ILE A 75 -2.56 2.30 -3.57
CA ILE A 75 -1.26 2.19 -2.91
C ILE A 75 -0.62 0.85 -3.31
N TYR A 76 0.66 0.87 -3.68
CA TYR A 76 1.40 -0.35 -4.01
C TYR A 76 2.64 -0.52 -3.13
N LYS A 77 3.05 -1.78 -2.95
CA LYS A 77 4.31 -2.18 -2.34
C LYS A 77 4.96 -3.27 -3.18
N ILE A 78 6.25 -3.10 -3.46
CA ILE A 78 7.07 -4.08 -4.15
C ILE A 78 7.56 -5.11 -3.13
N LYS A 79 7.45 -6.39 -3.46
CA LYS A 79 8.02 -7.48 -2.69
C LYS A 79 9.31 -7.97 -3.36
N PHE A 80 10.37 -8.04 -2.58
CA PHE A 80 11.69 -8.48 -3.04
C PHE A 80 11.99 -9.87 -2.49
N ILE A 81 12.72 -10.65 -3.27
CA ILE A 81 13.38 -11.85 -2.75
C ILE A 81 14.45 -11.39 -1.76
N SER A 82 14.44 -11.97 -0.56
CA SER A 82 15.33 -11.61 0.54
C SER A 82 16.80 -11.59 0.09
N GLY A 83 17.49 -10.48 0.33
CA GLY A 83 18.90 -10.31 -0.02
C GLY A 83 19.19 -10.06 -1.50
N SER A 84 18.17 -9.74 -2.32
CA SER A 84 18.37 -9.50 -3.76
C SER A 84 17.61 -8.29 -4.29
N ASN A 85 18.01 -7.84 -5.48
CA ASN A 85 17.30 -6.82 -6.26
C ASN A 85 16.18 -7.41 -7.15
N LEU A 86 15.83 -8.68 -6.95
CA LEU A 86 14.78 -9.36 -7.69
C LEU A 86 13.43 -9.17 -7.00
N VAL A 87 12.46 -8.74 -7.79
CA VAL A 87 11.08 -8.53 -7.39
C VAL A 87 10.31 -9.84 -7.57
N GLU A 88 9.82 -10.41 -6.47
CA GLU A 88 8.96 -11.60 -6.46
C GLU A 88 7.48 -11.25 -6.70
N GLY A 89 7.11 -9.97 -6.58
CA GLY A 89 5.75 -9.55 -6.85
C GLY A 89 5.41 -8.15 -6.35
N ILE A 90 4.15 -7.78 -6.53
CA ILE A 90 3.59 -6.49 -6.13
C ILE A 90 2.32 -6.73 -5.32
N ARG A 91 2.20 -6.02 -4.21
CA ARG A 91 0.98 -5.92 -3.42
C ARG A 91 0.31 -4.58 -3.69
N LEU A 92 -0.94 -4.59 -4.13
CA LEU A 92 -1.79 -3.42 -4.28
C LEU A 92 -2.81 -3.36 -3.16
N GLN A 93 -3.08 -2.16 -2.66
CA GLN A 93 -4.22 -1.81 -1.84
C GLN A 93 -5.10 -0.89 -2.69
N VAL A 94 -6.25 -1.42 -3.10
CA VAL A 94 -7.13 -0.79 -4.09
C VAL A 94 -8.45 -0.43 -3.43
N PRO A 95 -8.94 0.81 -3.55
CA PRO A 95 -10.27 1.17 -3.11
C PRO A 95 -11.34 0.27 -3.74
N LEU A 96 -12.39 -0.09 -3.02
CA LEU A 96 -13.42 -1.02 -3.53
C LEU A 96 -14.13 -0.51 -4.80
N ASN A 97 -14.19 0.80 -5.02
CA ASN A 97 -14.81 1.40 -6.21
C ASN A 97 -13.87 1.49 -7.43
N LYS A 98 -12.63 0.95 -7.35
CA LYS A 98 -11.59 1.07 -8.39
C LYS A 98 -11.32 -0.24 -9.13
N HIS A 99 -12.41 -0.90 -9.55
CA HIS A 99 -12.33 -2.20 -10.23
C HIS A 99 -11.79 -2.11 -11.66
N GLU A 100 -12.10 -1.05 -12.39
CA GLU A 100 -11.63 -0.85 -13.76
C GLU A 100 -10.12 -0.62 -13.80
N GLU A 101 -9.63 0.28 -12.94
CA GLU A 101 -8.22 0.59 -12.81
C GLU A 101 -7.40 -0.62 -12.37
N LEU A 102 -7.96 -1.46 -11.48
CA LEU A 102 -7.34 -2.73 -11.10
C LEU A 102 -7.17 -3.67 -12.32
N ASN A 103 -8.16 -3.73 -13.20
CA ASN A 103 -8.09 -4.58 -14.39
C ASN A 103 -7.03 -4.07 -15.38
N GLU A 104 -6.91 -2.76 -15.54
CA GLU A 104 -5.84 -2.15 -16.34
C GLU A 104 -4.46 -2.47 -15.76
N ILE A 105 -4.27 -2.29 -14.45
CA ILE A 105 -3.00 -2.63 -13.79
C ILE A 105 -2.70 -4.12 -13.96
N ARG A 106 -3.69 -5.00 -13.81
CA ARG A 106 -3.54 -6.45 -14.03
C ARG A 106 -3.09 -6.75 -15.46
N ASN A 107 -3.67 -6.09 -16.46
CA ASN A 107 -3.30 -6.27 -17.86
C ASN A 107 -1.85 -5.82 -18.12
N CYS A 108 -1.44 -4.68 -17.56
CA CYS A 108 -0.05 -4.21 -17.64
C CYS A 108 0.93 -5.17 -16.96
N VAL A 109 0.60 -5.66 -15.77
CA VAL A 109 1.40 -6.66 -15.04
C VAL A 109 1.57 -7.94 -15.85
N ASN A 110 0.48 -8.48 -16.41
CA ASN A 110 0.53 -9.67 -17.24
C ASN A 110 1.36 -9.46 -18.50
N TRP A 111 1.28 -8.28 -19.11
CA TRP A 111 2.10 -7.92 -20.27
C TRP A 111 3.59 -7.89 -19.91
N VAL A 112 3.97 -7.27 -18.78
CA VAL A 112 5.35 -7.25 -18.29
C VAL A 112 5.87 -8.67 -18.04
N LEU A 113 5.07 -9.53 -17.41
CA LEU A 113 5.45 -10.92 -17.15
C LEU A 113 5.67 -11.71 -18.44
N ARG A 114 4.79 -11.53 -19.43
CA ARG A 114 4.95 -12.18 -20.73
C ARG A 114 6.24 -11.71 -21.42
N LYS A 115 6.53 -10.41 -21.38
CA LYS A 115 7.75 -9.83 -21.97
C LYS A 115 9.03 -10.28 -21.28
N ALA A 116 9.01 -10.35 -19.95
CA ALA A 116 10.14 -10.87 -19.18
C ALA A 116 10.44 -12.34 -19.54
N LYS A 117 9.40 -13.18 -19.68
CA LYS A 117 9.54 -14.58 -20.12
C LYS A 117 10.11 -14.69 -21.54
N GLU A 118 9.63 -13.88 -22.47
CA GLU A 118 10.14 -13.85 -23.86
C GLU A 118 11.64 -13.48 -23.90
N ASN A 119 12.07 -12.49 -23.10
CA ASN A 119 13.46 -12.07 -23.04
C ASN A 119 14.35 -13.17 -22.44
N SER A 120 13.92 -13.76 -21.31
CA SER A 120 14.69 -14.85 -20.68
C SER A 120 14.88 -16.06 -21.60
N ARG A 121 13.93 -16.37 -22.49
CA ARG A 121 14.06 -17.47 -23.46
C ARG A 121 15.04 -17.17 -24.59
N ARG A 122 15.22 -15.90 -24.97
CA ARG A 122 16.18 -15.51 -26.02
C ARG A 122 17.62 -15.61 -25.54
N ASP A 123 17.86 -15.40 -24.24
CA ASP A 123 19.19 -15.49 -23.65
C ASP A 123 19.72 -16.94 -23.53
N PHE A 124 18.85 -17.96 -23.63
CA PHE A 124 19.22 -19.39 -23.65
C PHE A 124 19.16 -20.03 -25.05
N GLY A 125 18.83 -19.27 -26.09
CA GLY A 125 18.65 -19.77 -27.46
C GLY A 125 19.78 -19.46 -28.43
N ASN A 126 20.88 -18.88 -27.94
CA ASN A 126 22.11 -18.65 -28.70
C ASN A 126 23.22 -19.52 -28.10
N ASP A 127 23.18 -20.81 -28.41
CA ASP A 127 24.32 -21.73 -28.43
C ASP A 127 24.13 -22.71 -29.60
#